data_AF-A0A6G1CVE8-F1
#
_entry.id   AF-A0A6G1CVE8-F1
#
_cell.length_a   1.000
_cell.length_b   1.000
_cell.length_c   1.000
_cell.angle_alpha   90.00
_cell.angle_beta   90.00
_cell.angle_gamma   90.00
#
_symmetry.space_group_name_H-M   'P 1'
#
loop_
_entity.id
_entity.type
_entity.pdbx_description
1 polymer ?
#
loop_
_entity_poly.entity_id
_entity_poly.type
_entity_poly.pdbx_seq_one_letter_code
_entity_poly.pdbx_strand_id
1 'polypeptide(L)'
;MPPHLCLSSPLPTALSSLARCARARSRLLLPHPPLRRGPLLTRGIMASAAAEAPAPSPASTAADDRPRRALEELTWDNSFVRELPGDPRSDAIPREVLHACYTKVSPSAPVDNPKLVAWSQSVADLLDLDHKEFERPDFPQLFSGASPLVGSSPYAQCYGGHQFGVWAGQLGDGRAITLGEVVNCRGERWELQLKGCGKTPYSRFADGLAVLRSSIREFLCSEAMHGLGICTTRALCLVETGKSVVRDMFYDGNSKEEPGAIVCRVAPSFLRFGSYQIHATRDKEDLEIVRRLADYTIRHHYPHLENIKKSEGLSFEAAIGDSPAIDLTSNKYAAWAVEVAERTAFLIARWQGVGFTHGVLNTDNMSVLGLTIDYGPFGFLDAFDPSYTPNTTDLPGKRYCFANQPDVGLWNIAQFTSPLTSAELISKDEANYVMERYGTKFMDEYQSIMARKLGLTKYNKQLIGKLLNNLAVDKVDYTNFFRLLSNVKADPGIPEKELLVPLKAALLDIGQERKEAWISWVQTYIEELVSSGVPDEERKAAMNSLNPKYILRNYLCQTAIDAAEQGDYDEVRRLLKVMEHPYDEQPGMEKYARLPPAWAYRPGVCMLSCSS
;
A
#
# COMPACT_ATOMS: atom_id res chain seq x y z
N MET A 1 -27.71 33.84 -32.16
CA MET A 1 -27.17 35.15 -31.69
C MET A 1 -27.43 35.24 -30.19
N PRO A 2 -26.49 35.77 -29.39
CA PRO A 2 -25.46 35.02 -28.62
C PRO A 2 -25.67 35.20 -27.07
N PRO A 3 -24.74 34.85 -26.14
CA PRO A 3 -23.44 34.17 -26.28
C PRO A 3 -23.14 33.00 -25.30
N HIS A 4 -22.03 32.34 -25.62
CA HIS A 4 -21.24 31.35 -24.87
C HIS A 4 -20.61 31.90 -23.58
N LEU A 5 -20.41 31.00 -22.59
CA LEU A 5 -19.44 31.16 -21.51
C LEU A 5 -18.61 29.87 -21.39
N CYS A 6 -17.41 29.90 -21.98
CA CYS A 6 -16.31 28.99 -21.64
C CYS A 6 -15.76 29.38 -20.27
N LEU A 7 -15.70 28.43 -19.34
CA LEU A 7 -14.90 28.55 -18.11
C LEU A 7 -13.90 27.40 -18.09
N SER A 8 -12.69 27.70 -18.56
CA SER A 8 -11.47 26.95 -18.31
C SER A 8 -11.04 27.18 -16.85
N SER A 9 -11.32 26.21 -15.98
CA SER A 9 -10.72 26.18 -14.64
C SER A 9 -9.35 25.48 -14.71
N PRO A 10 -8.26 26.05 -14.17
CA PRO A 10 -6.99 25.35 -14.09
C PRO A 10 -7.10 24.23 -13.04
N LEU A 11 -6.70 23.02 -13.44
CA LEU A 11 -6.58 21.86 -12.54
C LEU A 11 -5.76 22.24 -11.29
N PRO A 12 -6.23 21.92 -10.07
CA PRO A 12 -5.44 22.13 -8.88
C PRO A 12 -4.23 21.19 -8.95
N THR A 13 -3.03 21.75 -8.92
CA THR A 13 -1.81 20.99 -8.67
C THR A 13 -1.89 20.46 -7.24
N ALA A 14 -2.24 19.18 -7.09
CA ALA A 14 -2.33 18.44 -5.83
C ALA A 14 -1.04 18.53 -4.99
N LEU A 15 0.10 18.79 -5.63
CA LEU A 15 1.40 18.99 -4.97
C LEU A 15 1.57 20.37 -4.29
N SER A 16 0.57 21.26 -4.36
CA SER A 16 0.65 22.60 -3.75
C SER A 16 0.00 22.72 -2.37
N SER A 17 -0.73 21.70 -1.89
CA SER A 17 -1.37 21.68 -0.56
C SER A 17 -0.36 21.35 0.55
N LEU A 18 0.51 20.36 0.35
CA LEU A 18 1.58 19.97 1.28
C LEU A 18 2.51 21.14 1.61
N ALA A 19 2.87 21.96 0.61
CA ALA A 19 3.67 23.17 0.81
C ALA A 19 2.88 24.34 1.45
N ARG A 20 1.55 24.34 1.37
CA ARG A 20 0.69 25.40 1.94
C ARG A 20 0.33 25.14 3.40
N CYS A 21 0.15 23.90 3.83
CA CYS A 21 -0.09 23.59 5.25
C CYS A 21 1.09 24.00 6.14
N ALA A 22 2.32 23.89 5.65
CA ALA A 22 3.52 24.36 6.36
C ALA A 22 3.61 25.90 6.49
N ARG A 23 2.92 26.67 5.62
CA ARG A 23 2.99 28.15 5.61
C ARG A 23 1.74 28.86 6.13
N ALA A 24 0.60 28.17 6.23
CA ALA A 24 -0.70 28.82 6.51
C ALA A 24 -0.94 29.19 7.99
N ARG A 25 -0.03 28.88 8.92
CA ARG A 25 -0.16 29.27 10.34
C ARG A 25 0.61 30.53 10.75
N SER A 26 1.26 31.23 9.81
CA SER A 26 2.14 32.37 10.13
C SER A 26 1.68 33.68 9.48
N ARG A 27 0.47 34.14 9.81
CA ARG A 27 0.03 35.50 9.47
C ARG A 27 -0.57 36.20 10.69
N LEU A 28 0.32 36.76 11.50
CA LEU A 28 0.14 37.98 12.28
C LEU A 28 1.55 38.39 12.71
N LEU A 29 2.12 39.41 12.07
CA LEU A 29 3.05 40.41 12.62
C LEU A 29 3.70 41.21 11.46
N LEU A 30 3.82 42.52 11.68
CA LEU A 30 4.24 43.58 10.75
C LEU A 30 5.77 43.61 10.54
N PRO A 31 6.30 44.36 9.54
CA PRO A 31 7.63 44.13 8.97
C PRO A 31 8.74 44.96 9.63
N HIS A 32 9.96 44.40 9.69
CA HIS A 32 11.21 45.11 9.97
C HIS A 32 12.27 44.84 8.88
N PRO A 33 13.27 45.75 8.69
CA PRO A 33 13.96 45.99 7.42
C PRO A 33 15.22 45.11 7.21
N PRO A 34 15.87 45.14 6.01
CA PRO A 34 16.77 44.08 5.59
C PRO A 34 18.19 44.26 6.14
N LEU A 35 18.80 43.18 6.61
CA LEU A 35 20.22 43.11 6.92
C LEU A 35 21.00 42.29 5.88
N ARG A 36 22.24 42.76 5.68
CA ARG A 36 23.13 42.54 4.53
C ARG A 36 23.61 41.08 4.38
N ARG A 37 23.81 40.69 3.11
CA ARG A 37 24.48 39.45 2.68
C ARG A 37 25.99 39.50 2.95
N GLY A 38 26.51 38.43 3.56
CA GLY A 38 27.93 38.03 3.56
C GLY A 38 28.09 36.62 2.97
N PRO A 39 29.27 36.23 2.47
CA PRO A 39 29.42 35.16 1.49
C PRO A 39 29.33 33.75 2.08
N LEU A 40 28.64 32.87 1.35
CA LEU A 40 28.54 31.42 1.60
C LEU A 40 29.88 30.75 1.31
N LEU A 41 30.51 30.22 2.36
CA LEU A 41 31.59 29.25 2.26
C LEU A 41 30.99 27.85 2.09
N THR A 42 31.23 27.27 0.92
CA THR A 42 30.97 25.87 0.59
C THR A 42 31.81 24.95 1.45
N ARG A 43 31.15 24.14 2.29
CA ARG A 43 31.72 22.90 2.83
C ARG A 43 30.73 21.77 2.61
N GLY A 44 31.15 20.80 1.79
CA GLY A 44 30.42 19.57 1.53
C GLY A 44 30.23 18.77 2.81
N ILE A 45 29.03 18.23 2.98
CA ILE A 45 28.71 17.27 4.02
C ILE A 45 28.21 16.01 3.35
N MET A 46 28.83 14.92 3.81
CA MET A 46 28.73 13.56 3.33
C MET A 46 27.30 13.02 3.35
N ALA A 47 27.01 12.18 2.36
CA ALA A 47 25.84 11.33 2.30
C ALA A 47 25.75 10.46 3.57
N SER A 48 24.69 10.67 4.34
CA SER A 48 24.25 9.76 5.39
C SER A 48 23.62 8.54 4.73
N ALA A 49 24.21 7.36 4.94
CA ALA A 49 23.67 6.08 4.55
C ALA A 49 22.35 5.81 5.29
N ALA A 50 21.23 6.11 4.64
CA ALA A 50 19.97 5.47 4.97
C ALA A 50 20.14 3.98 4.69
N ALA A 51 19.87 3.14 5.69
CA ALA A 51 19.83 1.70 5.52
C ALA A 51 18.85 1.39 4.38
N GLU A 52 19.39 0.98 3.23
CA GLU A 52 18.61 0.40 2.15
C GLU A 52 17.87 -0.80 2.74
N ALA A 53 16.54 -0.79 2.64
CA ALA A 53 15.80 -2.03 2.65
C ALA A 53 16.45 -2.93 1.57
N PRO A 54 16.78 -4.19 1.87
CA PRO A 54 17.54 -5.01 0.94
C PRO A 54 16.79 -5.05 -0.38
N ALA A 55 17.42 -4.54 -1.43
CA ALA A 55 16.94 -4.74 -2.79
C ALA A 55 16.78 -6.25 -3.02
N PRO A 56 15.72 -6.71 -3.72
CA PRO A 56 15.61 -8.12 -4.05
C PRO A 56 16.85 -8.48 -4.88
N SER A 57 17.72 -9.32 -4.31
CA SER A 57 18.82 -9.88 -5.08
C SER A 57 18.25 -10.62 -6.28
N PRO A 58 18.86 -10.52 -7.48
CA PRO A 58 18.45 -11.32 -8.61
C PRO A 58 18.55 -12.78 -8.18
N ALA A 59 17.46 -13.53 -8.38
CA ALA A 59 17.35 -14.94 -8.03
C ALA A 59 18.55 -15.70 -8.60
N SER A 60 19.56 -15.98 -7.75
CA SER A 60 20.58 -16.95 -8.09
C SER A 60 19.91 -18.32 -8.01
N THR A 61 19.86 -19.02 -9.12
CA THR A 61 19.38 -20.40 -9.26
C THR A 61 20.32 -21.42 -8.59
N ALA A 62 20.90 -21.08 -7.45
CA ALA A 62 21.46 -22.06 -6.55
C ALA A 62 20.27 -22.76 -5.88
N ALA A 63 20.15 -24.07 -6.08
CA ALA A 63 19.18 -24.89 -5.35
C ALA A 63 19.35 -24.59 -3.86
N ASP A 64 18.29 -24.05 -3.28
CA ASP A 64 18.29 -23.58 -1.92
C ASP A 64 18.30 -24.79 -0.97
N ASP A 65 19.49 -25.18 -0.50
CA ASP A 65 19.74 -26.33 0.38
C ASP A 65 19.24 -26.09 1.83
N ARG A 66 18.33 -25.11 2.01
CA ARG A 66 17.72 -24.77 3.29
C ARG A 66 16.67 -25.82 3.67
N PRO A 67 16.56 -26.18 4.97
CA PRO A 67 15.61 -27.18 5.43
C PRO A 67 14.18 -26.68 5.22
N ARG A 68 13.47 -27.32 4.29
CA ARG A 68 12.03 -27.17 4.10
C ARG A 68 11.30 -27.98 5.16
N ARG A 69 10.25 -27.41 5.72
CA ARG A 69 9.52 -27.95 6.87
C ARG A 69 8.14 -28.45 6.43
N ALA A 70 7.68 -29.51 7.07
CA ALA A 70 6.26 -29.88 7.03
C ALA A 70 5.42 -28.89 7.87
N LEU A 71 4.10 -28.86 7.66
CA LEU A 71 3.19 -27.99 8.43
C LEU A 71 3.27 -28.25 9.94
N GLU A 72 3.49 -29.50 10.35
CA GLU A 72 3.60 -29.91 11.75
C GLU A 72 4.91 -29.48 12.41
N GLU A 73 5.90 -29.04 11.63
CA GLU A 73 7.23 -28.61 12.07
C GLU A 73 7.37 -27.07 12.14
N LEU A 74 6.30 -26.34 11.86
CA LEU A 74 6.27 -24.88 12.00
C LEU A 74 6.57 -24.48 13.46
N THR A 75 7.49 -23.54 13.63
CA THR A 75 7.89 -23.06 14.96
C THR A 75 6.99 -21.90 15.36
N TRP A 76 6.01 -22.17 16.23
CA TRP A 76 5.11 -21.16 16.77
C TRP A 76 5.72 -20.44 17.97
N ASP A 77 5.68 -19.11 17.98
CA ASP A 77 6.13 -18.28 19.10
C ASP A 77 5.20 -17.07 19.26
N ASN A 78 3.99 -17.33 19.77
CA ASN A 78 2.88 -16.39 19.87
C ASN A 78 3.11 -15.23 20.88
N SER A 79 4.11 -14.37 20.61
CA SER A 79 4.48 -13.19 21.39
C SER A 79 3.34 -12.21 21.61
N PHE A 80 2.49 -11.98 20.61
CA PHE A 80 1.38 -11.03 20.70
C PHE A 80 0.42 -11.45 21.82
N VAL A 81 0.04 -12.72 21.83
CA VAL A 81 -0.86 -13.32 22.82
C VAL A 81 -0.20 -13.39 24.20
N ARG A 82 1.10 -13.69 24.25
CA ARG A 82 1.84 -13.87 25.52
C ARG A 82 2.09 -12.55 26.26
N GLU A 83 2.34 -11.45 25.55
CA GLU A 83 2.84 -10.20 26.15
C GLU A 83 1.77 -9.11 26.31
N LEU A 84 0.72 -9.14 25.48
CA LEU A 84 -0.34 -8.12 25.47
C LEU A 84 -1.59 -8.57 26.23
N PRO A 85 -2.38 -7.64 26.79
CA PRO A 85 -3.61 -7.98 27.50
C PRO A 85 -4.62 -8.60 26.55
N GLY A 86 -5.11 -9.80 26.89
CA GLY A 86 -6.14 -10.52 26.16
C GLY A 86 -7.49 -10.42 26.85
N ASP A 87 -8.55 -10.54 26.07
CA ASP A 87 -9.91 -10.66 26.59
C ASP A 87 -10.05 -11.95 27.41
N PRO A 88 -10.61 -11.90 28.64
CA PRO A 88 -10.85 -13.11 29.43
C PRO A 88 -11.87 -14.05 28.80
N ARG A 89 -12.70 -13.57 27.87
CA ARG A 89 -13.66 -14.38 27.12
C ARG A 89 -13.06 -14.91 25.82
N SER A 90 -13.59 -16.03 25.35
CA SER A 90 -13.16 -16.68 24.11
C SER A 90 -14.31 -17.06 23.17
N ASP A 91 -15.52 -16.57 23.43
CA ASP A 91 -16.66 -16.77 22.56
C ASP A 91 -16.63 -15.83 21.34
N ALA A 92 -17.31 -16.21 20.26
CA ALA A 92 -17.40 -15.43 19.04
C ALA A 92 -18.60 -14.46 19.02
N ILE A 93 -19.23 -14.16 20.17
CA ILE A 93 -20.43 -13.33 20.22
C ILE A 93 -20.03 -11.86 20.00
N PRO A 94 -20.58 -11.16 18.99
CA PRO A 94 -20.27 -9.76 18.74
C PRO A 94 -20.56 -8.87 19.95
N ARG A 95 -19.57 -8.06 20.36
CA ARG A 95 -19.68 -7.15 21.52
C ARG A 95 -18.54 -6.13 21.55
N GLU A 96 -18.67 -5.15 22.43
CA GLU A 96 -17.54 -4.33 22.83
C GLU A 96 -16.55 -5.14 23.70
N VAL A 97 -15.26 -4.98 23.43
CA VAL A 97 -14.14 -5.68 24.07
C VAL A 97 -13.24 -4.63 24.71
N LEU A 98 -13.34 -4.48 26.03
CA LEU A 98 -12.59 -3.47 26.78
C LEU A 98 -11.30 -4.05 27.35
N HIS A 99 -10.30 -3.18 27.59
CA HIS A 99 -9.05 -3.50 28.28
C HIS A 99 -8.21 -4.65 27.66
N ALA A 100 -8.40 -4.94 26.37
CA ALA A 100 -7.73 -6.04 25.68
C ALA A 100 -7.35 -5.68 24.24
N CYS A 101 -6.20 -6.19 23.79
CA CYS A 101 -5.69 -6.06 22.43
C CYS A 101 -6.24 -7.15 21.49
N TYR A 102 -6.75 -8.25 22.03
CA TYR A 102 -7.27 -9.37 21.24
C TYR A 102 -8.27 -10.23 22.04
N THR A 103 -9.02 -11.06 21.33
CA THR A 103 -9.81 -12.17 21.89
C THR A 103 -9.31 -13.48 21.30
N LYS A 104 -9.08 -14.51 22.12
CA LYS A 104 -8.85 -15.88 21.62
C LYS A 104 -10.14 -16.41 21.00
N VAL A 105 -10.09 -16.79 19.73
CA VAL A 105 -11.26 -17.29 18.99
C VAL A 105 -10.79 -18.20 17.87
N SER A 106 -11.47 -19.33 17.66
CA SER A 106 -11.14 -20.28 16.60
C SER A 106 -11.96 -20.02 15.34
N PRO A 107 -11.42 -20.37 14.14
CA PRO A 107 -12.21 -20.43 12.92
C PRO A 107 -13.52 -21.22 13.08
N SER A 108 -14.58 -20.71 12.44
CA SER A 108 -15.94 -21.24 12.55
C SER A 108 -16.74 -21.20 11.25
N ALA A 109 -16.10 -20.83 10.13
CA ALA A 109 -16.75 -20.82 8.82
C ALA A 109 -17.29 -22.22 8.46
N PRO A 110 -18.50 -22.31 7.89
CA PRO A 110 -19.00 -23.57 7.35
C PRO A 110 -18.20 -23.94 6.10
N VAL A 111 -17.77 -25.19 6.01
CA VAL A 111 -16.93 -25.71 4.93
C VAL A 111 -17.47 -27.04 4.44
N ASP A 112 -17.43 -27.26 3.14
CA ASP A 112 -17.87 -28.49 2.48
C ASP A 112 -16.99 -28.77 1.26
N ASN A 113 -16.20 -29.83 1.32
CA ASN A 113 -15.22 -30.19 0.28
C ASN A 113 -14.35 -28.99 -0.18
N PRO A 114 -13.57 -28.38 0.73
CA PRO A 114 -12.79 -27.20 0.41
C PRO A 114 -11.72 -27.51 -0.65
N LYS A 115 -11.40 -26.52 -1.49
CA LYS A 115 -10.45 -26.68 -2.59
C LYS A 115 -9.39 -25.59 -2.59
N LEU A 116 -8.15 -25.97 -2.86
CA LEU A 116 -7.07 -25.01 -3.09
C LEU A 116 -7.23 -24.35 -4.47
N VAL A 117 -7.40 -23.03 -4.47
CA VAL A 117 -7.48 -22.23 -5.69
C VAL A 117 -6.07 -21.93 -6.20
N ALA A 118 -5.26 -21.30 -5.34
CA ALA A 118 -3.88 -20.90 -5.63
C ALA A 118 -3.06 -20.76 -4.35
N TRP A 119 -1.72 -20.79 -4.49
CA TRP A 119 -0.77 -20.53 -3.42
C TRP A 119 0.45 -19.78 -3.96
N SER A 120 1.14 -19.04 -3.09
CA SER A 120 2.33 -18.27 -3.45
C SER A 120 3.60 -19.01 -3.04
N GLN A 121 4.41 -19.35 -4.05
CA GLN A 121 5.68 -20.04 -3.85
C GLN A 121 6.64 -19.20 -3.01
N SER A 122 6.75 -17.91 -3.30
CA SER A 122 7.64 -17.00 -2.57
C SER A 122 7.26 -16.85 -1.09
N VAL A 123 5.97 -17.00 -0.75
CA VAL A 123 5.51 -16.95 0.65
C VAL A 123 5.71 -18.30 1.36
N ALA A 124 5.59 -19.41 0.65
CA ALA A 124 5.99 -20.71 1.17
C ALA A 124 7.50 -20.71 1.51
N ASP A 125 8.34 -20.22 0.60
CA ASP A 125 9.79 -20.07 0.82
C ASP A 125 10.09 -19.11 1.98
N LEU A 126 9.31 -18.04 2.13
CA LEU A 126 9.43 -17.09 3.24
C LEU A 126 9.25 -17.77 4.61
N LEU A 127 8.32 -18.73 4.68
CA LEU A 127 7.96 -19.50 5.87
C LEU A 127 8.77 -20.82 6.00
N ASP A 128 9.72 -21.07 5.10
CA ASP A 128 10.46 -22.32 4.96
C ASP A 128 9.57 -23.58 4.80
N LEU A 129 8.39 -23.42 4.21
CA LEU A 129 7.42 -24.51 4.04
C LEU A 129 7.72 -25.32 2.78
N ASP A 130 7.68 -26.65 2.87
CA ASP A 130 7.84 -27.50 1.68
C ASP A 130 6.66 -27.29 0.70
N HIS A 131 6.98 -27.12 -0.58
CA HIS A 131 6.01 -26.92 -1.65
C HIS A 131 5.10 -28.14 -1.83
N LYS A 132 5.57 -29.33 -1.45
CA LYS A 132 4.76 -30.55 -1.46
C LYS A 132 3.59 -30.52 -0.47
N GLU A 133 3.64 -29.67 0.55
CA GLU A 133 2.53 -29.53 1.51
C GLU A 133 1.24 -29.05 0.82
N PHE A 134 1.34 -28.28 -0.25
CA PHE A 134 0.19 -27.78 -1.01
C PHE A 134 -0.48 -28.84 -1.89
N GLU A 135 0.16 -30.01 -2.06
CA GLU A 135 -0.40 -31.17 -2.77
C GLU A 135 -1.17 -32.10 -1.84
N ARG A 136 -1.10 -31.89 -0.52
CA ARG A 136 -1.75 -32.76 0.46
C ARG A 136 -3.27 -32.70 0.33
N PRO A 137 -3.98 -33.85 0.42
CA PRO A 137 -5.44 -33.88 0.38
C PRO A 137 -6.13 -33.13 1.53
N ASP A 138 -5.46 -32.99 2.68
CA ASP A 138 -5.98 -32.32 3.89
C ASP A 138 -5.60 -30.82 3.97
N PHE A 139 -4.76 -30.31 3.07
CA PHE A 139 -4.32 -28.91 3.07
C PHE A 139 -5.50 -27.93 3.01
N PRO A 140 -6.50 -28.10 2.11
CA PRO A 140 -7.64 -27.19 2.06
C PRO A 140 -8.44 -27.15 3.36
N GLN A 141 -8.54 -28.26 4.10
CA GLN A 141 -9.26 -28.34 5.38
C GLN A 141 -8.53 -27.58 6.49
N LEU A 142 -7.19 -27.59 6.48
CA LEU A 142 -6.37 -26.85 7.43
C LEU A 142 -6.51 -25.34 7.19
N PHE A 143 -6.34 -24.90 5.93
CA PHE A 143 -6.34 -23.47 5.58
C PHE A 143 -7.74 -22.88 5.34
N SER A 144 -8.80 -23.70 5.32
CA SER A 144 -10.16 -23.24 5.53
C SER A 144 -10.51 -23.05 7.01
N GLY A 145 -9.62 -23.45 7.93
CA GLY A 145 -9.86 -23.46 9.37
C GLY A 145 -10.84 -24.55 9.85
N ALA A 146 -11.19 -25.51 8.99
CA ALA A 146 -12.06 -26.63 9.38
C ALA A 146 -11.32 -27.65 10.25
N SER A 147 -9.99 -27.73 10.12
CA SER A 147 -9.09 -28.48 10.99
C SER A 147 -7.99 -27.55 11.52
N PRO A 148 -7.63 -27.64 12.81
CA PRO A 148 -6.60 -26.78 13.39
C PRO A 148 -5.21 -27.19 12.92
N LEU A 149 -4.31 -26.22 12.72
CA LEU A 149 -2.89 -26.49 12.60
C LEU A 149 -2.30 -26.84 13.98
N VAL A 150 -1.45 -27.87 14.02
CA VAL A 150 -0.75 -28.27 15.25
C VAL A 150 0.09 -27.10 15.77
N GLY A 151 -0.09 -26.73 17.04
CA GLY A 151 0.64 -25.64 17.70
C GLY A 151 0.06 -24.22 17.50
N SER A 152 -0.95 -24.06 16.64
CA SER A 152 -1.64 -22.77 16.46
C SER A 152 -2.36 -22.31 17.73
N SER A 153 -2.43 -21.00 17.96
CA SER A 153 -3.16 -20.36 19.06
C SER A 153 -4.05 -19.24 18.52
N PRO A 154 -5.23 -19.57 17.95
CA PRO A 154 -6.04 -18.61 17.22
C PRO A 154 -6.54 -17.41 18.03
N TYR A 155 -6.47 -16.20 17.46
CA TYR A 155 -6.98 -14.96 18.05
C TYR A 155 -7.46 -13.96 16.99
N ALA A 156 -8.27 -12.99 17.41
CA ALA A 156 -8.72 -11.86 16.61
C ALA A 156 -8.33 -10.55 17.32
N GLN A 157 -7.75 -9.59 16.61
CA GLN A 157 -7.28 -8.32 17.18
C GLN A 157 -8.42 -7.32 17.42
N CYS A 158 -8.31 -6.55 18.50
CA CYS A 158 -9.16 -5.40 18.82
C CYS A 158 -8.49 -4.12 18.31
N TYR A 159 -9.22 -3.34 17.50
CA TYR A 159 -8.79 -2.01 17.07
C TYR A 159 -10.00 -1.13 16.78
N GLY A 160 -9.78 0.18 16.64
CA GLY A 160 -10.76 1.16 16.22
C GLY A 160 -10.28 1.85 14.94
N GLY A 161 -10.92 2.94 14.55
CA GLY A 161 -10.44 3.70 13.39
C GLY A 161 -11.32 4.87 13.01
N HIS A 162 -10.73 5.80 12.27
CA HIS A 162 -11.46 6.85 11.58
C HIS A 162 -11.80 6.37 10.16
N GLN A 163 -13.07 6.13 9.91
CA GLN A 163 -13.59 5.75 8.60
C GLN A 163 -14.08 7.00 7.88
N PHE A 164 -13.55 7.27 6.69
CA PHE A 164 -13.86 8.47 5.92
C PHE A 164 -13.64 9.80 6.69
N GLY A 165 -12.72 9.79 7.66
CA GLY A 165 -12.41 10.94 8.50
C GLY A 165 -13.24 11.06 9.79
N VAL A 166 -14.18 10.15 10.04
CA VAL A 166 -15.04 10.15 11.23
C VAL A 166 -14.70 8.96 12.12
N TRP A 167 -14.61 9.16 13.44
CA TRP A 167 -14.37 8.08 14.39
C TRP A 167 -15.50 7.04 14.34
N ALA A 168 -15.16 5.78 14.08
CA ALA A 168 -16.13 4.69 13.90
C ALA A 168 -16.33 3.84 15.17
N GLY A 169 -15.67 4.18 16.29
CA GLY A 169 -15.68 3.38 17.51
C GLY A 169 -14.87 2.10 17.37
N GLN A 170 -15.28 1.05 18.09
CA GLN A 170 -14.64 -0.26 18.02
C GLN A 170 -14.93 -0.94 16.67
N LEU A 171 -13.84 -1.37 16.02
CA LEU A 171 -13.82 -2.25 14.86
C LEU A 171 -13.23 -3.60 15.31
N GLY A 172 -12.03 -3.94 14.85
CA GLY A 172 -11.36 -5.20 15.12
C GLY A 172 -11.42 -6.16 13.94
N ASP A 173 -10.77 -7.31 14.11
CA ASP A 173 -10.74 -8.39 13.13
C ASP A 173 -12.12 -9.06 13.03
N GLY A 174 -13.08 -8.41 12.35
CA GLY A 174 -14.47 -8.84 12.30
C GLY A 174 -14.76 -10.02 11.36
N ARG A 175 -13.79 -10.39 10.53
CA ARG A 175 -13.84 -11.56 9.64
C ARG A 175 -12.46 -12.18 9.44
N ALA A 176 -11.55 -11.94 10.37
CA ALA A 176 -10.19 -12.43 10.30
C ALA A 176 -9.80 -13.07 11.62
N ILE A 177 -9.02 -14.13 11.58
CA ILE A 177 -8.50 -14.81 12.76
C ILE A 177 -7.05 -15.15 12.47
N THR A 178 -6.14 -14.61 13.28
CA THR A 178 -4.73 -14.97 13.26
C THR A 178 -4.57 -16.34 13.92
N LEU A 179 -4.00 -17.31 13.20
CA LEU A 179 -3.71 -18.66 13.70
C LEU A 179 -2.55 -18.66 14.70
N GLY A 180 -1.62 -17.72 14.54
CA GLY A 180 -0.47 -17.53 15.41
C GLY A 180 0.70 -16.88 14.69
N GLU A 181 1.82 -16.82 15.39
CA GLU A 181 3.09 -16.26 14.91
C GLU A 181 4.10 -17.39 14.66
N VAL A 182 4.51 -17.56 13.41
CA VAL A 182 5.54 -18.52 12.99
C VAL A 182 6.89 -17.82 12.94
N VAL A 183 7.93 -18.49 13.42
CA VAL A 183 9.33 -18.05 13.31
C VAL A 183 10.06 -18.93 12.30
N ASN A 184 10.59 -18.31 11.26
CA ASN A 184 11.34 -19.01 10.23
C ASN A 184 12.80 -19.26 10.67
N CYS A 185 13.57 -19.97 9.85
CA CYS A 185 14.98 -20.32 10.08
C CYS A 185 15.91 -19.10 10.18
N ARG A 186 15.46 -17.94 9.70
CA ARG A 186 16.19 -16.65 9.80
C ARG A 186 15.90 -15.92 11.12
N GLY A 187 15.02 -16.47 11.97
CA GLY A 187 14.57 -15.83 13.19
C GLY A 187 13.56 -14.71 12.94
N GLU A 188 13.01 -14.60 11.73
CA GLU A 188 11.98 -13.61 11.41
C GLU A 188 10.60 -14.16 11.80
N ARG A 189 9.78 -13.29 12.39
CA ARG A 189 8.43 -13.63 12.84
C ARG A 189 7.38 -13.21 11.82
N TRP A 190 6.40 -14.09 11.59
CA TRP A 190 5.30 -13.88 10.65
C TRP A 190 3.97 -14.33 11.26
N GLU A 191 2.99 -13.43 11.32
CA GLU A 191 1.60 -13.74 11.66
C GLU A 191 0.91 -14.43 10.46
N LEU A 192 0.25 -15.57 10.68
CA LEU A 192 -0.61 -16.24 9.70
C LEU A 192 -2.08 -15.95 10.02
N GLN A 193 -2.77 -15.22 9.16
CA GLN A 193 -4.14 -14.77 9.39
C GLN A 193 -5.11 -15.29 8.32
N LEU A 194 -6.13 -16.05 8.74
CA LEU A 194 -7.21 -16.48 7.85
C LEU A 194 -8.29 -15.41 7.79
N LYS A 195 -8.58 -14.90 6.59
CA LYS A 195 -9.65 -13.92 6.35
C LYS A 195 -10.83 -14.58 5.63
N GLY A 196 -12.02 -14.43 6.19
CA GLY A 196 -13.27 -15.11 5.78
C GLY A 196 -13.59 -16.38 6.58
N CYS A 197 -12.86 -16.63 7.68
CA CYS A 197 -12.91 -17.91 8.40
C CYS A 197 -13.92 -17.96 9.57
N GLY A 198 -14.87 -17.01 9.63
CA GLY A 198 -15.99 -17.04 10.58
C GLY A 198 -16.11 -15.79 11.45
N LYS A 199 -17.09 -15.82 12.35
CA LYS A 199 -17.39 -14.69 13.24
C LYS A 199 -16.39 -14.58 14.38
N THR A 200 -16.25 -13.36 14.87
CA THR A 200 -15.47 -12.97 16.03
C THR A 200 -16.29 -11.97 16.88
N PRO A 201 -15.86 -11.62 18.10
CA PRO A 201 -16.47 -10.52 18.86
C PRO A 201 -16.50 -9.18 18.10
N TYR A 202 -15.68 -9.04 17.07
CA TYR A 202 -15.51 -7.83 16.28
C TYR A 202 -16.36 -7.82 14.99
N SER A 203 -17.13 -8.89 14.71
CA SER A 203 -17.94 -8.98 13.48
C SER A 203 -19.08 -7.96 13.39
N ARG A 204 -19.39 -7.27 14.50
CA ARG A 204 -20.54 -6.35 14.60
C ARG A 204 -21.82 -7.04 14.12
N PHE A 205 -22.36 -6.61 12.98
CA PHE A 205 -23.57 -7.17 12.38
C PHE A 205 -23.30 -8.13 11.20
N ALA A 206 -22.03 -8.31 10.82
CA ALA A 206 -21.63 -9.10 9.66
C ALA A 206 -21.51 -10.60 9.98
N ASP A 207 -21.40 -11.42 8.93
CA ASP A 207 -21.35 -12.88 9.02
C ASP A 207 -19.95 -13.46 9.27
N GLY A 208 -18.89 -12.65 9.16
CA GLY A 208 -17.51 -13.11 9.34
C GLY A 208 -16.94 -13.88 8.13
N LEU A 209 -17.65 -13.93 7.01
CA LEU A 209 -17.28 -14.72 5.82
C LEU A 209 -16.72 -13.84 4.69
N ALA A 210 -16.01 -14.45 3.75
CA ALA A 210 -15.55 -13.81 2.53
C ALA A 210 -15.97 -14.63 1.30
N VAL A 211 -16.05 -13.96 0.15
CA VAL A 211 -16.41 -14.58 -1.13
C VAL A 211 -15.17 -14.77 -2.00
N LEU A 212 -15.24 -15.70 -2.94
CA LEU A 212 -14.16 -16.07 -3.85
C LEU A 212 -13.65 -14.86 -4.63
N ARG A 213 -14.57 -14.02 -5.13
CA ARG A 213 -14.25 -12.80 -5.87
C ARG A 213 -13.33 -11.84 -5.11
N SER A 214 -13.73 -11.41 -3.90
CA SER A 214 -12.91 -10.51 -3.08
C SER A 214 -11.59 -11.16 -2.66
N SER A 215 -11.63 -12.47 -2.42
CA SER A 215 -10.48 -13.25 -1.96
C SER A 215 -9.42 -13.43 -3.06
N ILE A 216 -9.82 -13.63 -4.32
CA ILE A 216 -8.93 -13.63 -5.49
C ILE A 216 -8.25 -12.27 -5.64
N ARG A 217 -9.01 -11.17 -5.51
CA ARG A 217 -8.46 -9.81 -5.63
C ARG A 217 -7.41 -9.54 -4.55
N GLU A 218 -7.69 -9.88 -3.30
CA GLU A 218 -6.76 -9.68 -2.19
C GLU A 218 -5.51 -10.56 -2.34
N PHE A 219 -5.68 -11.84 -2.69
CA PHE A 219 -4.57 -12.76 -2.92
C PHE A 219 -3.65 -12.26 -4.03
N LEU A 220 -4.19 -11.95 -5.22
CA LEU A 220 -3.40 -11.47 -6.36
C LEU A 220 -2.76 -10.12 -6.09
N CYS A 221 -3.47 -9.18 -5.44
CA CYS A 221 -2.92 -7.84 -5.23
C CYS A 221 -1.82 -7.81 -4.17
N SER A 222 -1.91 -8.66 -3.15
CA SER A 222 -0.83 -8.84 -2.16
C SER A 222 0.47 -9.20 -2.87
N GLU A 223 0.42 -10.18 -3.77
CA GLU A 223 1.60 -10.67 -4.47
C GLU A 223 2.04 -9.75 -5.62
N ALA A 224 1.11 -9.08 -6.29
CA ALA A 224 1.44 -8.08 -7.30
C ALA A 224 2.15 -6.86 -6.71
N MET A 225 1.73 -6.39 -5.53
CA MET A 225 2.41 -5.30 -4.84
C MET A 225 3.83 -5.71 -4.41
N HIS A 226 4.02 -6.96 -3.99
CA HIS A 226 5.34 -7.51 -3.72
C HIS A 226 6.22 -7.57 -4.98
N GLY A 227 5.70 -8.06 -6.10
CA GLY A 227 6.41 -8.09 -7.39
C GLY A 227 6.77 -6.70 -7.92
N LEU A 228 5.98 -5.68 -7.57
CA LEU A 228 6.30 -4.26 -7.83
C LEU A 228 7.33 -3.66 -6.85
N GLY A 229 7.83 -4.45 -5.90
CA GLY A 229 8.75 -3.99 -4.86
C GLY A 229 8.11 -3.01 -3.86
N ILE A 230 6.79 -3.07 -3.68
CA ILE A 230 6.05 -2.21 -2.75
C ILE A 230 5.72 -3.01 -1.49
N CYS A 231 6.06 -2.44 -0.32
CA CYS A 231 5.81 -3.06 0.98
C CYS A 231 4.32 -3.39 1.17
N THR A 232 4.05 -4.65 1.54
CA THR A 232 2.68 -5.17 1.60
C THR A 232 2.56 -6.40 2.51
N THR A 233 1.36 -6.65 3.03
CA THR A 233 0.97 -7.98 3.51
C THR A 233 1.00 -8.98 2.36
N ARG A 234 1.46 -10.19 2.64
CA ARG A 234 1.60 -11.29 1.68
C ARG A 234 0.40 -12.23 1.74
N ALA A 235 0.23 -13.08 0.73
CA ALA A 235 -0.82 -14.09 0.73
C ALA A 235 -0.25 -15.48 0.44
N LEU A 236 -0.33 -16.40 1.42
CA LEU A 236 0.20 -17.76 1.31
C LEU A 236 -0.67 -18.62 0.39
N CYS A 237 -1.98 -18.64 0.62
CA CYS A 237 -2.91 -19.45 -0.14
C CYS A 237 -4.33 -18.89 -0.15
N LEU A 238 -5.10 -19.34 -1.13
CA LEU A 238 -6.52 -19.08 -1.30
C LEU A 238 -7.28 -20.41 -1.39
N VAL A 239 -8.24 -20.61 -0.50
CA VAL A 239 -9.07 -21.81 -0.43
C VAL A 239 -10.53 -21.45 -0.66
N GLU A 240 -11.20 -22.16 -1.56
CA GLU A 240 -12.66 -22.14 -1.68
C GLU A 240 -13.28 -23.05 -0.61
N THR A 241 -14.35 -22.59 0.04
CA THR A 241 -15.01 -23.31 1.15
C THR A 241 -16.01 -24.37 0.68
N GLY A 242 -16.45 -24.31 -0.57
CA GLY A 242 -17.56 -25.10 -1.14
C GLY A 242 -18.95 -24.77 -0.56
N LYS A 243 -19.07 -23.67 0.20
CA LYS A 243 -20.35 -23.11 0.65
C LYS A 243 -20.62 -21.78 -0.03
N SER A 244 -21.89 -21.48 -0.29
CA SER A 244 -22.34 -20.16 -0.76
C SER A 244 -22.37 -19.16 0.39
N VAL A 245 -22.10 -17.89 0.07
CA VAL A 245 -22.19 -16.74 0.97
C VAL A 245 -23.06 -15.68 0.29
N VAL A 246 -24.05 -15.16 1.00
CA VAL A 246 -24.95 -14.13 0.47
C VAL A 246 -24.28 -12.77 0.55
N ARG A 247 -24.18 -12.07 -0.58
CA ARG A 247 -23.63 -10.70 -0.66
C ARG A 247 -24.53 -9.80 -1.47
N ASP A 248 -24.65 -8.57 -1.01
CA ASP A 248 -25.12 -7.45 -1.82
C ASP A 248 -23.91 -6.60 -2.18
N MET A 249 -23.49 -6.68 -3.44
CA MET A 249 -22.28 -6.01 -3.92
C MET A 249 -22.44 -4.50 -3.94
N PHE A 250 -23.65 -3.98 -4.17
CA PHE A 250 -23.88 -2.53 -4.32
C PHE A 250 -24.64 -1.90 -3.15
N TYR A 251 -25.05 -2.70 -2.16
CA TYR A 251 -25.89 -2.27 -1.04
C TYR A 251 -27.22 -1.67 -1.52
N ASP A 252 -27.76 -2.21 -2.62
CA ASP A 252 -28.99 -1.73 -3.28
C ASP A 252 -30.21 -2.63 -3.02
N GLY A 253 -30.04 -3.67 -2.20
CA GLY A 253 -31.05 -4.66 -1.86
C GLY A 253 -31.02 -5.92 -2.73
N ASN A 254 -30.16 -6.00 -3.76
CA ASN A 254 -30.09 -7.13 -4.69
C ASN A 254 -29.01 -8.15 -4.31
N SER A 255 -29.23 -8.85 -3.19
CA SER A 255 -28.28 -9.86 -2.71
C SER A 255 -28.23 -11.10 -3.62
N LYS A 256 -27.03 -11.66 -3.80
CA LYS A 256 -26.76 -12.91 -4.54
C LYS A 256 -25.95 -13.87 -3.70
N GLU A 257 -26.08 -15.16 -4.00
CA GLU A 257 -25.14 -16.15 -3.52
C GLU A 257 -23.87 -16.12 -4.36
N GLU A 258 -22.72 -15.98 -3.68
CA GLU A 258 -21.39 -16.07 -4.27
C GLU A 258 -20.63 -17.22 -3.57
N PRO A 259 -19.71 -17.92 -4.26
CA PRO A 259 -18.88 -18.95 -3.61
C PRO A 259 -18.07 -18.36 -2.45
N GLY A 260 -18.08 -19.01 -1.29
CA GLY A 260 -17.32 -18.60 -0.11
C GLY A 260 -15.85 -19.00 -0.22
N ALA A 261 -14.94 -18.15 0.23
CA ALA A 261 -13.50 -18.42 0.19
C ALA A 261 -12.77 -17.82 1.40
N ILE A 262 -11.55 -18.32 1.62
CA ILE A 262 -10.65 -17.93 2.71
C ILE A 262 -9.26 -17.67 2.15
N VAL A 263 -8.69 -16.51 2.49
CA VAL A 263 -7.29 -16.17 2.18
C VAL A 263 -6.45 -16.33 3.44
N CYS A 264 -5.32 -17.02 3.34
CA CYS A 264 -4.29 -16.99 4.36
C CYS A 264 -3.32 -15.84 4.07
N ARG A 265 -3.43 -14.77 4.86
CA ARG A 265 -2.58 -13.58 4.83
C ARG A 265 -1.35 -13.81 5.71
N VAL A 266 -0.23 -13.22 5.32
CA VAL A 266 1.04 -13.35 6.03
C VAL A 266 1.68 -11.97 6.17
N ALA A 267 2.05 -11.57 7.39
CA ALA A 267 2.71 -10.29 7.64
C ALA A 267 3.60 -10.37 8.89
N PRO A 268 4.63 -9.52 9.04
CA PRO A 268 5.38 -9.46 10.30
C PRO A 268 4.49 -9.02 11.46
N SER A 269 3.53 -8.14 11.19
CA SER A 269 2.40 -7.89 12.09
C SER A 269 1.19 -7.28 11.35
N PHE A 270 0.00 -7.51 11.90
CA PHE A 270 -1.25 -6.85 11.48
C PHE A 270 -1.62 -5.63 12.35
N LEU A 271 -0.70 -5.11 13.17
CA LEU A 271 -0.90 -3.88 13.94
C LEU A 271 -1.14 -2.66 13.04
N ARG A 272 -2.15 -1.86 13.42
CA ARG A 272 -2.66 -0.71 12.67
C ARG A 272 -2.56 0.56 13.50
N PHE A 273 -2.71 1.74 12.89
CA PHE A 273 -2.86 2.99 13.66
C PHE A 273 -4.09 2.89 14.58
N GLY A 274 -5.16 2.28 14.08
CA GLY A 274 -6.38 1.95 14.83
C GLY A 274 -6.20 1.14 16.11
N SER A 275 -5.14 0.32 16.18
CA SER A 275 -4.83 -0.50 17.36
C SER A 275 -4.47 0.34 18.58
N TYR A 276 -3.84 1.51 18.38
CA TYR A 276 -3.51 2.44 19.47
C TYR A 276 -4.68 3.39 19.76
N GLN A 277 -5.39 3.82 18.71
CA GLN A 277 -6.49 4.77 18.82
C GLN A 277 -7.61 4.26 19.72
N ILE A 278 -7.99 2.99 19.60
CA ILE A 278 -9.10 2.44 20.39
C ILE A 278 -8.87 2.60 21.90
N HIS A 279 -7.64 2.33 22.36
CA HIS A 279 -7.28 2.44 23.76
C HIS A 279 -7.21 3.88 24.22
N ALA A 280 -6.70 4.80 23.38
CA ALA A 280 -6.68 6.22 23.72
C ALA A 280 -8.06 6.89 23.76
N THR A 281 -9.08 6.29 23.13
CA THR A 281 -10.48 6.79 23.21
C THR A 281 -11.27 6.26 24.41
N ARG A 282 -10.68 5.37 25.21
CA ARG A 282 -11.30 4.76 26.40
C ARG A 282 -10.82 5.46 27.68
N ASP A 283 -11.05 4.82 28.82
CA ASP A 283 -10.68 5.32 30.12
C ASP A 283 -9.15 5.40 30.32
N LYS A 284 -8.72 6.15 31.35
CA LYS A 284 -7.30 6.39 31.67
C LYS A 284 -6.47 5.11 31.82
N GLU A 285 -7.09 4.01 32.25
CA GLU A 285 -6.41 2.72 32.41
C GLU A 285 -5.96 2.12 31.07
N ASP A 286 -6.68 2.40 29.96
CA ASP A 286 -6.31 1.92 28.63
C ASP A 286 -5.12 2.69 28.02
N LEU A 287 -4.76 3.87 28.54
CA LEU A 287 -3.56 4.58 28.10
C LEU A 287 -2.27 3.78 28.39
N GLU A 288 -2.27 2.97 29.44
CA GLU A 288 -1.16 2.05 29.70
C GLU A 288 -1.08 0.94 28.63
N ILE A 289 -2.22 0.54 28.05
CA ILE A 289 -2.22 -0.41 26.92
C ILE A 289 -1.59 0.23 25.67
N VAL A 290 -1.80 1.54 25.44
CA VAL A 290 -1.10 2.27 24.36
C VAL A 290 0.42 2.18 24.54
N ARG A 291 0.91 2.40 25.77
CA ARG A 291 2.34 2.26 26.12
C ARG A 291 2.83 0.83 25.89
N ARG A 292 2.13 -0.17 26.43
CA ARG A 292 2.49 -1.59 26.26
C ARG A 292 2.52 -2.02 24.79
N LEU A 293 1.56 -1.56 23.99
CA LEU A 293 1.53 -1.80 22.54
C LEU A 293 2.73 -1.13 21.85
N ALA A 294 3.05 0.11 22.20
CA ALA A 294 4.21 0.81 21.62
C ALA A 294 5.52 0.11 21.98
N ASP A 295 5.70 -0.27 23.25
CA ASP A 295 6.86 -1.04 23.72
C ASP A 295 6.97 -2.40 23.02
N TYR A 296 5.87 -3.13 22.90
CA TYR A 296 5.83 -4.40 22.15
C TYR A 296 6.26 -4.18 20.70
N THR A 297 5.69 -3.17 20.04
CA THR A 297 5.94 -2.88 18.63
C THR A 297 7.40 -2.51 18.39
N ILE A 298 7.97 -1.65 19.25
CA ILE A 298 9.38 -1.26 19.16
C ILE A 298 10.27 -2.48 19.37
N ARG A 299 10.04 -3.27 20.43
CA ARG A 299 10.88 -4.43 20.76
C ARG A 299 10.92 -5.47 19.65
N HIS A 300 9.76 -5.80 19.06
CA HIS A 300 9.65 -6.91 18.11
C HIS A 300 9.79 -6.49 16.65
N HIS A 301 9.51 -5.22 16.31
CA HIS A 301 9.49 -4.76 14.91
C HIS A 301 10.40 -3.57 14.61
N TYR A 302 10.89 -2.86 15.64
CA TYR A 302 11.88 -1.79 15.52
C TYR A 302 13.01 -1.93 16.57
N PRO A 303 13.63 -3.11 16.71
CA PRO A 303 14.55 -3.37 17.82
C PRO A 303 15.78 -2.45 17.84
N HIS A 304 16.15 -1.86 16.69
CA HIS A 304 17.20 -0.85 16.59
C HIS A 304 16.88 0.46 17.35
N LEU A 305 15.61 0.69 17.71
CA LEU A 305 15.15 1.85 18.48
C LEU A 305 15.05 1.59 19.99
N GLU A 306 15.21 0.35 20.46
CA GLU A 306 15.08 0.04 21.89
C GLU A 306 16.25 0.61 22.72
N ASN A 307 17.44 0.69 22.12
CA ASN A 307 18.67 1.16 22.77
C ASN A 307 19.38 2.26 21.96
N ILE A 308 18.65 3.32 21.58
CA ILE A 308 19.24 4.45 20.85
C ILE A 308 20.31 5.10 21.73
N LYS A 309 21.56 5.06 21.27
CA LYS A 309 22.65 5.81 21.91
C LYS A 309 22.53 7.27 21.50
N LYS A 310 22.70 8.19 22.46
CA LYS A 310 22.84 9.61 22.15
C LYS A 310 23.92 9.80 21.08
N SER A 311 23.53 10.38 19.95
CA SER A 311 24.43 10.68 18.85
C SER A 311 24.16 12.10 18.37
N GLU A 312 25.21 12.90 18.19
CA GLU A 312 25.12 14.30 17.77
C GLU A 312 24.47 14.47 16.38
N GLY A 313 24.34 13.40 15.58
CA GLY A 313 23.74 13.43 14.23
C GLY A 313 22.22 13.25 14.17
N LEU A 314 21.55 13.01 15.30
CA LEU A 314 20.09 12.80 15.38
C LEU A 314 19.37 13.90 16.16
N SER A 315 20.11 14.90 16.64
CA SER A 315 19.57 16.16 17.14
C SER A 315 19.34 17.10 15.95
N PHE A 316 18.09 17.43 15.66
CA PHE A 316 17.74 18.31 14.55
C PHE A 316 17.18 19.63 15.10
N GLU A 317 17.74 20.75 14.63
CA GLU A 317 17.17 22.08 14.86
C GLU A 317 15.78 22.13 14.23
N ALA A 318 14.76 22.54 14.99
CA ALA A 318 13.42 22.73 14.47
C ALA A 318 13.48 23.83 13.38
N ALA A 319 12.95 23.54 12.18
CA ALA A 319 13.10 24.44 11.03
C ALA A 319 12.33 25.77 11.16
N ILE A 320 11.51 25.95 12.21
CA ILE A 320 10.64 27.12 12.38
C ILE A 320 10.50 27.51 13.87
N GLY A 321 11.10 28.65 14.25
CA GLY A 321 10.89 29.33 15.55
C GLY A 321 12.00 29.09 16.59
N ASP A 322 11.90 29.77 17.75
CA ASP A 322 12.80 29.61 18.92
C ASP A 322 12.61 28.24 19.65
N SER A 323 12.07 27.24 18.96
CA SER A 323 11.87 25.91 19.52
C SER A 323 13.23 25.20 19.64
N PRO A 324 13.55 24.61 20.80
CA PRO A 324 14.82 23.89 20.97
C PRO A 324 14.93 22.75 19.95
N ALA A 325 16.16 22.44 19.54
CA ALA A 325 16.44 21.28 18.69
C ALA A 325 15.80 20.02 19.30
N ILE A 326 15.03 19.28 18.49
CA ILE A 326 14.40 18.03 18.93
C ILE A 326 15.47 16.94 18.83
N ASP A 327 15.92 16.46 19.99
CA ASP A 327 16.81 15.31 20.09
C ASP A 327 15.99 14.01 20.11
N LEU A 328 15.83 13.38 18.94
CA LEU A 328 15.11 12.12 18.80
C LEU A 328 15.80 10.96 19.55
N THR A 329 17.08 11.09 19.92
CA THR A 329 17.76 10.03 20.69
C THR A 329 17.36 9.99 22.15
N SER A 330 16.68 11.03 22.62
CA SER A 330 16.20 11.11 24.01
C SER A 330 14.85 10.41 24.23
N ASN A 331 14.10 10.12 23.16
CA ASN A 331 12.77 9.51 23.24
C ASN A 331 12.55 8.47 22.14
N LYS A 332 12.61 7.18 22.51
CA LYS A 332 12.41 6.07 21.56
C LYS A 332 11.05 6.09 20.86
N TYR A 333 9.99 6.59 21.51
CA TYR A 333 8.66 6.66 20.92
C TYR A 333 8.58 7.72 19.82
N ALA A 334 9.26 8.86 20.01
CA ALA A 334 9.35 9.90 18.99
C ALA A 334 10.15 9.43 17.78
N ALA A 335 11.30 8.78 18.00
CA ALA A 335 12.09 8.17 16.93
C ALA A 335 11.28 7.13 16.14
N TRP A 336 10.56 6.26 16.86
CA TRP A 336 9.66 5.28 16.24
C TRP A 336 8.54 5.93 15.43
N ALA A 337 7.86 6.95 15.98
CA ALA A 337 6.80 7.65 15.26
C ALA A 337 7.30 8.33 13.98
N VAL A 338 8.53 8.87 13.99
CA VAL A 338 9.19 9.41 12.80
C VAL A 338 9.42 8.31 11.76
N GLU A 339 9.93 7.15 12.17
CA GLU A 339 10.14 6.03 11.23
C GLU A 339 8.83 5.50 10.65
N VAL A 340 7.75 5.42 11.43
CA VAL A 340 6.39 5.07 10.95
C VAL A 340 5.93 6.08 9.89
N ALA A 341 6.14 7.38 10.14
CA ALA A 341 5.80 8.45 9.20
C ALA A 341 6.61 8.36 7.90
N GLU A 342 7.92 8.16 7.99
CA GLU A 342 8.79 8.04 6.81
C GLU A 342 8.47 6.78 5.97
N ARG A 343 8.21 5.65 6.62
CA ARG A 343 7.76 4.41 5.94
C ARG A 343 6.41 4.60 5.25
N THR A 344 5.47 5.29 5.90
CA THR A 344 4.16 5.61 5.31
C THR A 344 4.30 6.55 4.11
N ALA A 345 5.13 7.59 4.22
CA ALA A 345 5.42 8.51 3.14
C ALA A 345 6.05 7.81 1.93
N PHE A 346 7.04 6.95 2.18
CA PHE A 346 7.68 6.11 1.16
C PHE A 346 6.67 5.20 0.46
N LEU A 347 5.83 4.50 1.23
CA LEU A 347 4.78 3.62 0.71
C LEU A 347 3.82 4.37 -0.23
N ILE A 348 3.31 5.52 0.20
CA ILE A 348 2.34 6.28 -0.59
C ILE A 348 3.01 6.88 -1.82
N ALA A 349 4.25 7.37 -1.74
CA ALA A 349 5.00 7.81 -2.92
C ALA A 349 5.17 6.67 -3.95
N ARG A 350 5.38 5.45 -3.47
CA ARG A 350 5.48 4.25 -4.32
C ARG A 350 4.14 3.91 -4.98
N TRP A 351 3.02 4.04 -4.29
CA TRP A 351 1.67 3.93 -4.88
C TRP A 351 1.46 4.95 -6.00
N GLN A 352 1.83 6.22 -5.76
CA GLN A 352 1.73 7.27 -6.79
C GLN A 352 2.55 6.90 -8.04
N GLY A 353 3.75 6.33 -7.86
CA GLY A 353 4.64 5.96 -8.97
C GLY A 353 4.13 4.84 -9.89
N VAL A 354 3.26 3.96 -9.39
CA VAL A 354 2.65 2.87 -10.18
C VAL A 354 1.16 3.09 -10.48
N GLY A 355 0.61 4.23 -10.07
CA GLY A 355 -0.80 4.53 -10.27
C GLY A 355 -1.75 3.71 -9.37
N PHE A 356 -1.31 3.26 -8.20
CA PHE A 356 -2.17 2.49 -7.29
C PHE A 356 -3.06 3.42 -6.45
N THR A 357 -4.34 3.10 -6.35
CA THR A 357 -5.32 3.73 -5.47
C THR A 357 -5.90 2.70 -4.51
N HIS A 358 -5.68 2.90 -3.21
CA HIS A 358 -6.14 1.98 -2.17
C HIS A 358 -7.67 1.96 -2.01
N GLY A 359 -8.33 3.11 -2.19
CA GLY A 359 -9.79 3.26 -2.16
C GLY A 359 -10.44 3.30 -0.77
N VAL A 360 -9.77 2.87 0.31
CA VAL A 360 -10.29 2.88 1.69
C VAL A 360 -9.15 3.15 2.68
N LEU A 361 -8.51 4.32 2.56
CA LEU A 361 -7.34 4.67 3.37
C LEU A 361 -7.73 5.22 4.76
N ASN A 362 -8.57 4.46 5.47
CA ASN A 362 -8.96 4.71 6.86
C ASN A 362 -7.78 4.43 7.81
N THR A 363 -7.80 4.95 9.04
CA THR A 363 -6.71 4.71 10.01
C THR A 363 -6.62 3.26 10.49
N ASP A 364 -7.72 2.50 10.43
CA ASP A 364 -7.70 1.05 10.65
C ASP A 364 -6.99 0.31 9.50
N ASN A 365 -6.85 0.89 8.31
CA ASN A 365 -6.13 0.28 7.18
C ASN A 365 -4.71 0.85 7.00
N MET A 366 -4.16 1.49 8.03
CA MET A 366 -2.78 1.98 8.04
C MET A 366 -1.93 1.06 8.91
N SER A 367 -1.05 0.28 8.29
CA SER A 367 -0.09 -0.55 9.02
C SER A 367 0.93 0.32 9.74
N VAL A 368 1.23 0.00 10.99
CA VAL A 368 2.32 0.67 11.71
C VAL A 368 3.68 0.40 11.09
N LEU A 369 3.83 -0.70 10.33
CA LEU A 369 5.06 -1.11 9.66
C LEU A 369 5.27 -0.47 8.28
N GLY A 370 4.30 0.32 7.79
CA GLY A 370 4.33 0.87 6.44
C GLY A 370 4.06 -0.18 5.35
N LEU A 371 3.18 -1.13 5.62
CA LEU A 371 2.70 -2.13 4.66
C LEU A 371 1.39 -1.69 4.02
N THR A 372 1.21 -1.97 2.72
CA THR A 372 -0.12 -2.03 2.10
C THR A 372 -0.89 -3.17 2.75
N ILE A 373 -2.13 -2.91 3.21
CA ILE A 373 -2.93 -3.85 3.97
C ILE A 373 -4.42 -3.69 3.63
N ASP A 374 -5.20 -4.77 3.68
CA ASP A 374 -6.65 -4.78 3.48
C ASP A 374 -7.10 -4.30 2.09
N TYR A 375 -6.84 -5.16 1.11
CA TYR A 375 -7.28 -5.04 -0.26
C TYR A 375 -8.80 -5.26 -0.40
N GLY A 376 -9.57 -4.18 -0.36
CA GLY A 376 -10.98 -4.17 -0.75
C GLY A 376 -11.17 -3.54 -2.14
N PRO A 377 -11.81 -2.37 -2.24
CA PRO A 377 -12.01 -1.69 -3.51
C PRO A 377 -10.75 -0.91 -3.92
N PHE A 378 -9.65 -1.59 -4.20
CA PHE A 378 -8.46 -0.97 -4.79
C PHE A 378 -8.56 -0.89 -6.32
N GLY A 379 -7.71 -0.08 -6.94
CA GLY A 379 -7.53 -0.09 -8.38
C GLY A 379 -6.21 0.53 -8.79
N PHE A 380 -5.64 0.04 -9.88
CA PHE A 380 -4.57 0.73 -10.58
C PHE A 380 -5.17 1.66 -11.64
N LEU A 381 -4.51 2.79 -11.89
CA LEU A 381 -4.85 3.67 -13.00
C LEU A 381 -4.67 2.93 -14.32
N ASP A 382 -5.75 2.81 -15.07
CA ASP A 382 -5.69 2.59 -16.50
C ASP A 382 -5.36 3.94 -17.15
N ALA A 383 -6.37 4.67 -17.65
CA ALA A 383 -6.21 6.07 -18.02
C ALA A 383 -5.80 6.92 -16.82
N PHE A 384 -4.85 7.84 -17.01
CA PHE A 384 -4.45 8.77 -15.97
C PHE A 384 -5.59 9.73 -15.63
N ASP A 385 -6.13 9.59 -14.42
CA ASP A 385 -7.13 10.49 -13.86
C ASP A 385 -6.78 10.78 -12.39
N PRO A 386 -6.33 12.01 -12.08
CA PRO A 386 -6.02 12.41 -10.71
C PRO A 386 -7.19 12.22 -9.73
N SER A 387 -8.43 12.27 -10.23
CA SER A 387 -9.66 12.13 -9.45
C SER A 387 -10.20 10.70 -9.41
N TYR A 388 -9.45 9.72 -9.92
CA TYR A 388 -9.84 8.32 -9.91
C TYR A 388 -9.99 7.81 -8.48
N THR A 389 -11.18 7.28 -8.17
CA THR A 389 -11.41 6.44 -7.00
C THR A 389 -12.06 5.12 -7.47
N PRO A 390 -11.48 3.96 -7.13
CA PRO A 390 -12.10 2.67 -7.39
C PRO A 390 -13.32 2.42 -6.50
N ASN A 391 -13.44 3.13 -5.36
CA ASN A 391 -14.45 2.84 -4.36
C ASN A 391 -15.76 3.60 -4.63
N THR A 392 -16.85 2.89 -4.89
CA THR A 392 -18.18 3.47 -5.12
C THR A 392 -18.71 4.24 -3.91
N THR A 393 -18.36 3.81 -2.69
CA THR A 393 -18.75 4.49 -1.44
C THR A 393 -17.97 5.79 -1.21
N ASP A 394 -16.82 5.96 -1.88
CA ASP A 394 -16.00 7.18 -1.85
C ASP A 394 -16.39 8.18 -2.96
N LEU A 395 -17.30 7.82 -3.87
CA LEU A 395 -17.76 8.76 -4.92
C LEU A 395 -18.31 10.08 -4.33
N PRO A 396 -19.07 10.07 -3.22
CA PRO A 396 -19.42 11.29 -2.50
C PRO A 396 -18.17 11.85 -1.79
N GLY A 397 -17.52 12.84 -2.41
CA GLY A 397 -16.39 13.57 -1.83
C GLY A 397 -15.00 13.12 -2.30
N LYS A 398 -14.85 11.90 -2.84
CA LYS A 398 -13.61 11.38 -3.43
C LYS A 398 -12.41 11.53 -2.48
N ARG A 399 -12.62 11.24 -1.19
CA ARG A 399 -11.61 11.43 -0.15
C ARG A 399 -10.37 10.60 -0.45
N TYR A 400 -10.56 9.38 -0.92
CA TYR A 400 -9.49 8.41 -1.18
C TYR A 400 -9.10 8.32 -2.66
N CYS A 401 -9.44 9.31 -3.48
CA CYS A 401 -9.00 9.32 -4.88
C CYS A 401 -7.47 9.43 -5.01
N PHE A 402 -6.96 9.00 -6.16
CA PHE A 402 -5.53 8.85 -6.44
C PHE A 402 -4.69 10.05 -5.96
N ALA A 403 -5.08 11.27 -6.35
CA ALA A 403 -4.34 12.48 -6.02
C ALA A 403 -4.40 12.88 -4.53
N ASN A 404 -5.40 12.41 -3.78
CA ASN A 404 -5.60 12.77 -2.38
C ASN A 404 -4.87 11.84 -1.40
N GLN A 405 -4.41 10.66 -1.84
CA GLN A 405 -3.74 9.69 -0.95
C GLN A 405 -2.55 10.28 -0.17
N PRO A 406 -1.69 11.18 -0.71
CA PRO A 406 -0.60 11.80 0.06
C PRO A 406 -1.08 12.67 1.22
N ASP A 407 -2.12 13.49 0.99
CA ASP A 407 -2.69 14.37 2.02
C ASP A 407 -3.46 13.55 3.08
N VAL A 408 -4.17 12.50 2.65
CA VAL A 408 -4.81 11.55 3.57
C VAL A 408 -3.79 10.80 4.41
N GLY A 409 -2.65 10.39 3.84
CA GLY A 409 -1.57 9.76 4.57
C GLY A 409 -1.01 10.65 5.68
N LEU A 410 -0.77 11.94 5.39
CA LEU A 410 -0.37 12.92 6.40
C LEU A 410 -1.43 13.08 7.50
N TRP A 411 -2.70 13.14 7.11
CA TRP A 411 -3.80 13.20 8.07
C TRP A 411 -3.83 11.94 8.96
N ASN A 412 -3.68 10.75 8.39
CA ASN A 412 -3.63 9.51 9.15
C ASN A 412 -2.43 9.46 10.13
N ILE A 413 -1.27 10.02 9.76
CA ILE A 413 -0.12 10.16 10.66
C ILE A 413 -0.45 11.08 11.85
N ALA A 414 -1.15 12.19 11.63
CA ALA A 414 -1.63 13.03 12.74
C ALA A 414 -2.59 12.27 13.67
N GLN A 415 -3.45 11.41 13.10
CA GLN A 415 -4.34 10.57 13.90
C GLN A 415 -3.61 9.44 14.64
N PHE A 416 -2.42 9.02 14.16
CA PHE A 416 -1.55 8.05 14.82
C PHE A 416 -0.73 8.67 15.97
N THR A 417 -0.28 9.92 15.85
CA THR A 417 0.46 10.58 16.94
C THR A 417 -0.45 10.94 18.11
N SER A 418 -1.74 11.19 17.87
CA SER A 418 -2.72 11.52 18.91
C SER A 418 -2.77 10.52 20.09
N PRO A 419 -2.92 9.20 19.93
CA PRO A 419 -2.88 8.26 21.05
C PRO A 419 -1.55 8.27 21.80
N LEU A 420 -0.42 8.49 21.10
CA LEU A 420 0.90 8.55 21.73
C LEU A 420 1.06 9.81 22.60
N THR A 421 0.54 10.95 22.14
CA THR A 421 0.48 12.18 22.94
C THR A 421 -0.46 12.03 24.13
N SER A 422 -1.63 11.41 23.97
CA SER A 422 -2.57 11.16 25.07
C SER A 422 -1.99 10.26 26.16
N ALA A 423 -1.14 9.29 25.79
CA ALA A 423 -0.43 8.41 26.72
C ALA A 423 0.89 9.00 27.25
N GLU A 424 1.16 10.28 26.95
CA GLU A 424 2.36 11.02 27.36
C GLU A 424 3.68 10.36 26.90
N LEU A 425 3.64 9.67 25.75
CA LEU A 425 4.81 9.01 25.16
C LEU A 425 5.61 9.96 24.25
N ILE A 426 4.92 10.94 23.66
CA ILE A 426 5.53 12.01 22.85
C ILE A 426 4.92 13.37 23.21
N SER A 427 5.72 14.41 23.14
CA SER A 427 5.33 15.80 23.25
C SER A 427 4.63 16.31 21.98
N LYS A 428 4.01 17.50 22.08
CA LYS A 428 3.41 18.18 20.92
C LYS A 428 4.44 18.57 19.87
N ASP A 429 5.64 18.95 20.27
CA ASP A 429 6.70 19.35 19.35
C ASP A 429 7.25 18.15 18.59
N GLU A 430 7.44 17.01 19.26
CA GLU A 430 7.78 15.74 18.58
C GLU A 430 6.67 15.30 17.62
N ALA A 431 5.39 15.40 18.00
CA ALA A 431 4.29 15.09 17.10
C ALA A 431 4.25 16.01 15.86
N ASN A 432 4.56 17.30 16.02
CA ASN A 432 4.70 18.23 14.90
C ASN A 432 5.85 17.85 13.97
N TYR A 433 6.99 17.45 14.55
CA TYR A 433 8.15 17.02 13.80
C TYR A 433 7.87 15.75 12.98
N VAL A 434 7.15 14.77 13.54
CA VAL A 434 6.71 13.56 12.81
C VAL A 434 5.95 13.93 11.52
N MET A 435 5.03 14.89 11.59
CA MET A 435 4.28 15.37 10.42
C MET A 435 5.17 16.08 9.40
N GLU A 436 6.14 16.88 9.84
CA GLU A 436 7.13 17.52 8.97
C GLU A 436 7.97 16.48 8.22
N ARG A 437 8.45 15.46 8.94
CA ARG A 437 9.25 14.35 8.37
C ARG A 437 8.47 13.57 7.32
N TYR A 438 7.19 13.29 7.56
CA TYR A 438 6.32 12.70 6.53
C TYR A 438 6.33 13.54 5.25
N GLY A 439 6.08 14.85 5.37
CA GLY A 439 5.97 15.75 4.22
C GLY A 439 7.25 15.82 3.40
N THR A 440 8.39 15.97 4.07
CA THR A 440 9.71 15.99 3.43
C THR A 440 10.02 14.66 2.74
N LYS A 441 9.88 13.54 3.46
CA LYS A 441 10.15 12.21 2.91
C LYS A 441 9.27 11.88 1.72
N PHE A 442 7.97 12.20 1.77
CA PHE A 442 7.07 11.95 0.64
C PHE A 442 7.52 12.73 -0.60
N MET A 443 7.85 14.01 -0.45
CA MET A 443 8.26 14.86 -1.57
C MET A 443 9.58 14.42 -2.18
N ASP A 444 10.56 14.03 -1.36
CA ASP A 444 11.86 13.53 -1.82
C ASP A 444 11.70 12.24 -2.63
N GLU A 445 10.93 11.29 -2.10
CA GLU A 445 10.67 10.01 -2.76
C GLU A 445 9.86 10.20 -4.04
N TYR A 446 8.77 10.98 -4.01
CA TYR A 446 7.95 11.24 -5.19
C TYR A 446 8.77 11.89 -6.32
N GLN A 447 9.61 12.89 -6.00
CA GLN A 447 10.45 13.54 -7.00
C GLN A 447 11.48 12.58 -7.59
N SER A 448 12.14 11.77 -6.75
CA SER A 448 13.08 10.73 -7.18
C SER A 448 12.41 9.72 -8.13
N ILE A 449 11.23 9.23 -7.75
CA ILE A 449 10.45 8.28 -8.56
C ILE A 449 10.11 8.89 -9.90
N MET A 450 9.51 10.08 -9.92
CA MET A 450 9.07 10.69 -11.17
C MET A 450 10.25 11.03 -12.09
N ALA A 451 11.37 11.51 -11.57
CA ALA A 451 12.57 11.73 -12.36
C ALA A 451 13.05 10.43 -13.03
N ARG A 452 13.19 9.36 -12.25
CA ARG A 452 13.63 8.05 -12.75
C ARG A 452 12.66 7.42 -13.74
N LYS A 453 11.34 7.59 -13.56
CA LYS A 453 10.32 7.12 -14.52
C LYS A 453 10.46 7.78 -15.89
N LEU A 454 10.99 9.00 -15.95
CA LEU A 454 11.31 9.73 -17.19
C LEU A 454 12.77 9.50 -17.65
N GLY A 455 13.58 8.71 -16.93
CA GLY A 455 14.99 8.53 -17.25
C GLY A 455 15.84 9.78 -17.03
N LEU A 456 15.41 10.67 -16.12
CA LEU A 456 16.11 11.90 -15.78
C LEU A 456 16.96 11.74 -14.51
N THR A 457 18.09 12.42 -14.46
CA THR A 457 18.97 12.45 -13.27
C THR A 457 18.46 13.38 -12.17
N LYS A 458 17.61 14.36 -12.51
CA LYS A 458 17.02 15.33 -11.58
C LYS A 458 15.55 15.56 -11.89
N TYR A 459 14.79 15.93 -10.86
CA TYR A 459 13.39 16.26 -11.00
C TYR A 459 13.19 17.61 -11.72
N ASN A 460 12.54 17.59 -12.87
CA ASN A 460 12.12 18.80 -13.60
C ASN A 460 10.61 19.05 -13.40
N LYS A 461 10.28 19.97 -12.48
CA LYS A 461 8.90 20.30 -12.09
C LYS A 461 8.03 20.74 -13.27
N GLN A 462 8.57 21.54 -14.20
CA GLN A 462 7.80 22.08 -15.32
C GLN A 462 7.50 21.00 -16.35
N LEU A 463 8.50 20.19 -16.70
CA LEU A 463 8.36 19.09 -17.65
C LEU A 463 7.37 18.04 -17.16
N ILE A 464 7.50 17.62 -15.89
CA ILE A 464 6.61 16.63 -15.27
C ILE A 464 5.20 17.20 -15.09
N GLY A 465 5.07 18.47 -14.70
CA GLY A 465 3.76 19.12 -14.61
C GLY A 465 3.01 19.16 -15.93
N LYS A 466 3.69 19.50 -17.03
CA LYS A 466 3.12 19.47 -18.39
C LYS A 466 2.77 18.06 -18.83
N LEU A 467 3.62 17.07 -18.53
CA LEU A 467 3.37 15.66 -18.83
C LEU A 467 2.06 15.19 -18.18
N LEU A 468 1.95 15.34 -16.86
CA LEU A 468 0.80 14.88 -16.10
C LEU A 468 -0.49 15.58 -16.57
N ASN A 469 -0.40 16.86 -16.96
CA ASN A 469 -1.53 17.56 -17.55
C ASN A 469 -1.95 16.95 -18.89
N ASN A 470 -1.01 16.67 -19.79
CA ASN A 470 -1.32 16.05 -21.08
C ASN A 470 -1.91 14.64 -20.89
N LEU A 471 -1.33 13.81 -20.01
CA LEU A 471 -1.88 12.49 -19.68
C LEU A 471 -3.32 12.57 -19.17
N ALA A 472 -3.64 13.57 -18.34
CA ALA A 472 -4.97 13.74 -17.75
C ALA A 472 -6.01 14.22 -18.75
N VAL A 473 -5.64 15.18 -19.61
CA VAL A 473 -6.52 15.74 -20.65
C VAL A 473 -6.84 14.68 -21.70
N ASP A 474 -5.83 13.95 -22.15
CA ASP A 474 -5.96 12.97 -23.24
C ASP A 474 -6.30 11.56 -22.74
N LYS A 475 -6.51 11.38 -21.43
CA LYS A 475 -6.85 10.10 -20.76
C LYS A 475 -5.94 8.95 -21.17
N VAL A 476 -4.64 9.24 -21.23
CA VAL A 476 -3.61 8.29 -21.66
C VAL A 476 -3.38 7.23 -20.59
N ASP A 477 -3.18 5.97 -21.00
CA ASP A 477 -2.86 4.88 -20.08
C ASP A 477 -1.54 5.15 -19.34
N TYR A 478 -1.61 5.20 -18.01
CA TYR A 478 -0.49 5.62 -17.15
C TYR A 478 0.69 4.67 -17.28
N THR A 479 0.43 3.36 -17.15
CA THR A 479 1.49 2.33 -17.16
C THR A 479 2.14 2.21 -18.54
N ASN A 480 1.32 2.06 -19.59
CA ASN A 480 1.81 1.85 -20.94
C ASN A 480 2.56 3.09 -21.47
N PHE A 481 2.13 4.30 -21.10
CA PHE A 481 2.86 5.51 -21.46
C PHE A 481 4.30 5.49 -20.93
N PHE A 482 4.49 5.25 -19.63
CA PHE A 482 5.84 5.23 -19.05
C PHE A 482 6.70 4.09 -19.58
N ARG A 483 6.10 2.93 -19.87
CA ARG A 483 6.81 1.83 -20.51
C ARG A 483 7.28 2.19 -21.92
N LEU A 484 6.42 2.81 -22.72
CA LEU A 484 6.74 3.20 -24.10
C LEU A 484 7.69 4.39 -24.17
N LEU A 485 7.66 5.30 -23.20
CA LEU A 485 8.52 6.48 -23.12
C LEU A 485 10.00 6.11 -23.17
N SER A 486 10.37 4.93 -22.66
CA SER A 486 11.73 4.39 -22.71
C SER A 486 12.30 4.22 -24.12
N ASN A 487 11.44 4.23 -25.16
CA ASN A 487 11.84 4.11 -26.56
C ASN A 487 12.06 5.46 -27.27
N VAL A 488 11.79 6.59 -26.61
CA VAL A 488 12.12 7.92 -27.13
C VAL A 488 13.65 8.09 -27.06
N LYS A 489 14.27 8.47 -28.18
CA LYS A 489 15.71 8.65 -28.29
C LYS A 489 16.14 10.06 -27.92
N ALA A 490 17.35 10.21 -27.35
CA ALA A 490 17.94 11.51 -27.05
C ALA A 490 18.60 12.11 -28.32
N ASP A 491 17.80 12.34 -29.37
CA ASP A 491 18.27 12.83 -30.66
C ASP A 491 17.43 14.04 -31.13
N PRO A 492 17.99 15.26 -31.12
CA PRO A 492 17.28 16.46 -31.56
C PRO A 492 17.10 16.51 -33.09
N GLY A 493 17.74 15.63 -33.85
CA GLY A 493 17.62 15.53 -35.31
C GLY A 493 16.39 14.77 -35.80
N ILE A 494 15.61 14.15 -34.90
CA ILE A 494 14.40 13.40 -35.28
C ILE A 494 13.37 14.36 -35.89
N PRO A 495 12.87 14.10 -37.11
CA PRO A 495 11.83 14.92 -37.73
C PRO A 495 10.56 14.97 -36.88
N GLU A 496 9.89 16.13 -36.86
CA GLU A 496 8.70 16.35 -36.03
C GLU A 496 7.61 15.27 -36.19
N LYS A 497 7.37 14.85 -37.44
CA LYS A 497 6.39 13.81 -37.80
C LYS A 497 6.71 12.41 -37.21
N GLU A 498 7.95 12.19 -36.77
CA GLU A 498 8.45 10.92 -36.24
C GLU A 498 8.56 10.93 -34.70
N LEU A 499 8.52 12.10 -34.06
CA LEU A 499 8.70 12.25 -32.60
C LEU A 499 7.69 11.43 -31.77
N LEU A 500 6.46 11.29 -32.25
CA LEU A 500 5.41 10.55 -31.54
C LEU A 500 5.35 9.05 -31.90
N VAL A 501 6.16 8.57 -32.86
CA VAL A 501 6.15 7.16 -33.28
C VAL A 501 6.35 6.19 -32.11
N PRO A 502 7.31 6.41 -31.18
CA PRO A 502 7.50 5.53 -30.02
C PRO A 502 6.30 5.47 -29.07
N LEU A 503 5.45 6.51 -29.05
CA LEU A 503 4.33 6.67 -28.14
C LEU A 503 2.97 6.35 -28.79
N LYS A 504 2.95 5.97 -30.07
CA LYS A 504 1.72 5.81 -30.88
C LYS A 504 0.70 4.85 -30.25
N ALA A 505 1.16 3.80 -29.57
CA ALA A 505 0.28 2.82 -28.93
C ALA A 505 -0.41 3.35 -27.65
N ALA A 506 0.11 4.42 -27.04
CA ALA A 506 -0.52 5.10 -25.90
C ALA A 506 -1.33 6.34 -26.31
N LEU A 507 -0.94 7.01 -27.40
CA LEU A 507 -1.59 8.22 -27.92
C LEU A 507 -2.60 7.90 -29.03
N LEU A 508 -3.66 7.19 -28.66
CA LEU A 508 -4.71 6.75 -29.58
C LEU A 508 -5.67 7.92 -29.92
N ASP A 509 -5.97 8.09 -31.21
CA ASP A 509 -7.04 8.98 -31.72
C ASP A 509 -7.00 10.45 -31.24
N ILE A 510 -5.80 11.01 -31.01
CA ILE A 510 -5.64 12.41 -30.63
C ILE A 510 -5.79 13.38 -31.83
N GLY A 511 -6.51 14.48 -31.62
CA GLY A 511 -6.69 15.55 -32.61
C GLY A 511 -5.41 16.37 -32.87
N GLN A 512 -5.41 17.19 -33.92
CA GLN A 512 -4.22 17.94 -34.37
C GLN A 512 -3.62 18.84 -33.29
N GLU A 513 -4.46 19.64 -32.61
CA GLU A 513 -4.03 20.52 -31.50
C GLU A 513 -3.35 19.72 -30.36
N ARG A 514 -3.90 18.55 -30.03
CA ARG A 514 -3.33 17.67 -29.00
C ARG A 514 -2.01 17.05 -29.46
N LYS A 515 -1.88 16.68 -30.74
CA LYS A 515 -0.60 16.23 -31.31
C LYS A 515 0.49 17.29 -31.17
N GLU A 516 0.18 18.54 -31.46
CA GLU A 516 1.12 19.67 -31.31
C GLU A 516 1.56 19.85 -29.84
N ALA A 517 0.63 19.72 -28.88
CA ALA A 517 0.96 19.75 -27.46
C ALA A 517 1.91 18.61 -27.03
N TRP A 518 1.72 17.40 -27.57
CA TRP A 518 2.61 16.26 -27.33
C TRP A 518 3.96 16.42 -28.00
N ILE A 519 4.00 16.86 -29.26
CA ILE A 519 5.23 17.16 -30.00
C ILE A 519 6.08 18.17 -29.23
N SER A 520 5.47 19.28 -28.80
CA SER A 520 6.14 20.31 -28.01
C SER A 520 6.71 19.75 -26.71
N TRP A 521 5.96 18.89 -26.01
CA TRP A 521 6.45 18.25 -24.80
C TRP A 521 7.62 17.29 -25.07
N VAL A 522 7.54 16.45 -26.12
CA VAL A 522 8.60 15.51 -26.49
C VAL A 522 9.88 16.26 -26.91
N GLN A 523 9.77 17.39 -27.61
CA GLN A 523 10.93 18.22 -27.95
C GLN A 523 11.66 18.69 -26.69
N THR A 524 10.94 19.29 -25.73
CA THR A 524 11.55 19.72 -24.45
C THR A 524 12.10 18.53 -23.66
N TYR A 525 11.44 17.37 -23.72
CA TYR A 525 11.95 16.15 -23.08
C TYR A 525 13.28 15.68 -23.71
N ILE A 526 13.38 15.68 -25.04
CA ILE A 526 14.62 15.30 -25.76
C ILE A 526 15.77 16.26 -25.40
N GLU A 527 15.51 17.57 -25.32
CA GLU A 527 16.51 18.55 -24.88
C GLU A 527 17.06 18.22 -23.48
N GLU A 528 16.18 17.86 -22.54
CA GLU A 528 16.58 17.44 -21.20
C GLU A 528 17.37 16.12 -21.23
N LEU A 529 16.97 15.15 -22.07
CA LEU A 529 17.69 13.89 -22.24
C LEU A 529 19.10 14.11 -22.79
N VAL A 530 19.26 14.94 -23.82
CA VAL A 530 20.57 15.29 -24.41
C VAL A 530 21.46 15.95 -23.35
N SER A 531 20.90 16.89 -22.57
CA SER A 531 21.60 17.56 -21.47
C SER A 531 22.09 16.59 -20.38
N SER A 532 21.34 15.51 -20.14
CA SER A 532 21.71 14.50 -19.14
C SER A 532 22.95 13.67 -19.50
N GLY A 533 23.25 13.54 -20.81
CA GLY A 533 24.37 12.74 -21.31
C GLY A 533 24.25 11.23 -21.11
N VAL A 534 23.10 10.71 -20.65
CA VAL A 534 22.90 9.28 -20.43
C VAL A 534 22.60 8.56 -21.75
N PRO A 535 23.34 7.51 -22.12
CA PRO A 535 23.09 6.73 -23.34
C PRO A 535 21.67 6.14 -23.39
N ASP A 536 21.08 6.06 -24.58
CA ASP A 536 19.70 5.59 -24.78
C ASP A 536 19.46 4.17 -24.23
N GLU A 537 20.38 3.23 -24.45
CA GLU A 537 20.23 1.85 -23.98
C GLU A 537 20.29 1.74 -22.45
N GLU A 538 21.21 2.48 -21.81
CA GLU A 538 21.33 2.54 -20.35
C GLU A 538 20.07 3.18 -19.74
N ARG A 539 19.62 4.29 -20.31
CA ARG A 539 18.39 4.97 -19.90
C ARG A 539 17.18 4.04 -20.03
N LYS A 540 17.04 3.35 -21.15
CA LYS A 540 15.93 2.43 -21.41
C LYS A 540 15.92 1.28 -20.40
N ALA A 541 17.07 0.68 -20.11
CA ALA A 541 17.19 -0.37 -19.10
C ALA A 541 16.76 0.13 -17.70
N ALA A 542 17.27 1.30 -17.28
CA ALA A 542 16.94 1.92 -16.00
C ALA A 542 15.46 2.33 -15.89
N MET A 543 14.86 2.80 -16.98
CA MET A 543 13.43 3.10 -17.03
C MET A 543 12.59 1.83 -16.96
N ASN A 544 12.97 0.78 -17.69
CA ASN A 544 12.23 -0.48 -17.72
C ASN A 544 12.27 -1.24 -16.39
N SER A 545 13.32 -1.07 -15.59
CA SER A 545 13.39 -1.63 -14.23
C SER A 545 12.51 -0.88 -13.20
N LEU A 546 11.92 0.26 -13.57
CA LEU A 546 11.05 1.06 -12.70
C LEU A 546 9.63 1.26 -13.26
N ASN A 547 9.48 1.17 -14.58
CA ASN A 547 8.22 1.29 -15.29
C ASN A 547 7.71 -0.12 -15.63
N PRO A 548 6.74 -0.65 -14.85
CA PRO A 548 6.26 -2.00 -15.06
C PRO A 548 5.62 -2.13 -16.44
N LYS A 549 5.78 -3.31 -17.05
CA LYS A 549 5.02 -3.69 -18.23
C LYS A 549 3.62 -4.21 -17.86
N TYR A 550 3.52 -4.86 -16.70
CA TYR A 550 2.29 -5.46 -16.22
C TYR A 550 1.89 -4.88 -14.88
N ILE A 551 0.61 -4.57 -14.73
CA ILE A 551 -0.03 -4.21 -13.45
C ILE A 551 -1.28 -5.05 -13.30
N LEU A 552 -1.73 -5.25 -12.06
CA LEU A 552 -2.93 -6.02 -11.76
C LEU A 552 -4.19 -5.20 -12.06
N ARG A 553 -4.50 -5.02 -13.35
CA ARG A 553 -5.66 -4.26 -13.81
C ARG A 553 -6.95 -4.94 -13.34
N ASN A 554 -7.96 -4.15 -13.00
CA ASN A 554 -9.20 -4.68 -12.43
C ASN A 554 -9.94 -5.64 -13.39
N TYR A 555 -9.85 -5.43 -14.71
CA TYR A 555 -10.46 -6.34 -15.69
C TYR A 555 -9.75 -7.71 -15.76
N LEU A 556 -8.45 -7.75 -15.47
CA LEU A 556 -7.69 -9.00 -15.40
C LEU A 556 -8.14 -9.81 -14.19
N CYS A 557 -8.27 -9.15 -13.02
CA CYS A 557 -8.88 -9.78 -11.85
C CYS A 557 -10.26 -10.34 -12.18
N GLN A 558 -11.13 -9.55 -12.83
CA GLN A 558 -12.46 -10.00 -13.19
C GLN A 558 -12.44 -11.22 -14.12
N THR A 559 -11.55 -11.23 -15.12
CA THR A 559 -11.42 -12.38 -16.03
C THR A 559 -11.05 -13.65 -15.27
N ALA A 560 -10.15 -13.55 -14.30
CA ALA A 560 -9.76 -14.67 -13.45
C ALA A 560 -10.87 -15.09 -12.47
N ILE A 561 -11.64 -14.14 -11.95
CA ILE A 561 -12.82 -14.39 -11.11
C ILE A 561 -13.88 -15.15 -11.91
N ASP A 562 -14.24 -14.67 -13.11
CA ASP A 562 -15.28 -15.27 -13.96
C ASP A 562 -14.95 -16.73 -14.31
N ALA A 563 -13.66 -17.04 -14.51
CA ALA A 563 -13.18 -18.42 -14.71
C ALA A 563 -13.23 -19.24 -13.42
N ALA A 564 -12.78 -18.68 -12.29
CA ALA A 564 -12.74 -19.37 -11.01
C ALA A 564 -14.14 -19.72 -10.47
N GLU A 565 -15.15 -18.87 -10.71
CA GLU A 565 -16.55 -19.16 -10.38
C GLU A 565 -17.12 -20.36 -11.17
N GLN A 566 -16.49 -20.72 -12.29
CA GLN A 566 -16.80 -21.93 -13.08
C GLN A 566 -15.91 -23.12 -12.70
N GLY A 567 -15.05 -22.97 -11.68
CA GLY A 567 -14.12 -23.99 -11.22
C GLY A 567 -12.80 -24.07 -11.99
N ASP A 568 -12.52 -23.11 -12.89
CA ASP A 568 -11.24 -22.99 -13.59
C ASP A 568 -10.33 -21.95 -12.89
N TYR A 569 -9.32 -22.44 -12.17
CA TYR A 569 -8.37 -21.59 -11.44
C TYR A 569 -7.09 -21.27 -12.23
N ASP A 570 -6.96 -21.70 -13.49
CA ASP A 570 -5.73 -21.54 -14.26
C ASP A 570 -5.41 -20.07 -14.55
N GLU A 571 -6.41 -19.24 -14.80
CA GLU A 571 -6.19 -17.82 -15.05
C GLU A 571 -5.74 -17.08 -13.78
N VAL A 572 -6.22 -17.46 -12.59
CA VAL A 572 -5.72 -16.95 -11.30
C VAL A 572 -4.24 -17.27 -11.15
N ARG A 573 -3.86 -18.53 -11.38
CA ARG A 573 -2.46 -18.99 -11.28
C ARG A 573 -1.56 -18.34 -12.32
N ARG A 574 -2.06 -18.14 -13.54
CA ARG A 574 -1.32 -17.46 -14.62
C ARG A 574 -1.10 -15.99 -14.29
N LEU A 575 -2.12 -15.28 -13.78
CA LEU A 575 -1.97 -13.90 -13.33
C LEU A 575 -0.97 -13.78 -12.18
N LEU A 576 -1.01 -14.68 -11.19
CA LEU A 576 -0.01 -14.71 -10.13
C LEU A 576 1.41 -14.76 -10.72
N LYS A 577 1.68 -15.67 -11.65
CA LYS A 577 2.98 -15.80 -12.31
C LYS A 577 3.40 -14.56 -13.10
N VAL A 578 2.47 -13.91 -13.81
CA VAL A 578 2.78 -12.65 -14.51
C VAL A 578 3.16 -11.54 -13.52
N MET A 579 2.45 -11.47 -12.38
CA MET A 579 2.65 -10.44 -11.36
C MET A 579 3.90 -10.66 -10.49
N GLU A 580 4.52 -11.84 -10.51
CA GLU A 580 5.82 -12.09 -9.86
C GLU A 580 6.96 -11.29 -10.51
N HIS A 581 6.86 -10.98 -11.82
CA HIS A 581 7.90 -10.30 -12.61
C HIS A 581 7.34 -9.14 -13.46
N PRO A 582 6.72 -8.11 -12.87
CA PRO A 582 5.91 -7.14 -13.61
C PRO A 582 6.73 -6.18 -14.50
N TYR A 583 8.04 -6.09 -14.30
CA TYR A 583 8.96 -5.23 -15.07
C TYR A 583 9.52 -5.91 -16.33
N ASP A 584 9.51 -7.24 -16.35
CA ASP A 584 10.18 -8.04 -17.37
C ASP A 584 9.34 -8.14 -18.64
N GLU A 585 10.03 -8.35 -19.76
CA GLU A 585 9.37 -8.83 -20.98
C GLU A 585 9.06 -10.33 -20.80
N GLN A 586 7.78 -10.70 -20.86
CA GLN A 586 7.34 -12.09 -20.69
C GLN A 586 6.71 -12.60 -22.01
N PRO A 587 7.45 -13.37 -22.83
CA PRO A 587 6.95 -13.86 -24.12
C PRO A 587 5.65 -14.66 -23.98
N GLY A 588 4.65 -14.33 -24.82
CA GLY A 588 3.33 -14.97 -24.80
C GLY A 588 2.36 -14.38 -23.76
N MET A 589 2.81 -13.44 -22.92
CA MET A 589 2.00 -12.76 -21.91
C MET A 589 1.57 -11.35 -22.34
N GLU A 590 1.73 -10.98 -23.62
CA GLU A 590 1.45 -9.63 -24.12
C GLU A 590 0.00 -9.20 -23.92
N LYS A 591 -0.94 -10.17 -23.85
CA LYS A 591 -2.36 -9.89 -23.59
C LYS A 591 -2.59 -9.20 -22.25
N TYR A 592 -1.73 -9.42 -21.24
CA TYR A 592 -1.84 -8.84 -19.91
C TYR A 592 -1.40 -7.37 -19.83
N ALA A 593 -0.71 -6.86 -20.85
CA ALA A 593 -0.33 -5.44 -20.94
C ALA A 593 -1.36 -4.60 -21.73
N ARG A 594 -2.43 -5.23 -22.25
CA ARG A 594 -3.44 -4.53 -23.06
C ARG A 594 -4.28 -3.58 -22.22
N LEU A 595 -4.76 -2.53 -22.91
CA LEU A 595 -5.75 -1.61 -22.37
C LEU A 595 -7.02 -2.37 -21.96
N PRO A 596 -7.80 -1.84 -20.99
CA PRO A 596 -9.07 -2.42 -20.64
C PRO A 596 -10.01 -2.51 -21.85
N PRO A 597 -10.70 -3.64 -22.05
CA PRO A 597 -11.75 -3.75 -23.05
C PRO A 597 -12.97 -2.90 -22.65
N ALA A 598 -13.84 -2.55 -23.61
CA ALA A 598 -14.99 -1.69 -23.37
C ALA A 598 -15.93 -2.18 -22.25
N TRP A 599 -16.09 -3.49 -22.09
CA TRP A 599 -16.94 -4.07 -21.03
C TRP A 599 -16.40 -3.84 -19.61
N ALA A 600 -15.10 -3.55 -19.46
CA ALA A 600 -14.45 -3.41 -18.17
C ALA A 600 -14.89 -2.16 -17.40
N TYR A 601 -15.46 -1.15 -18.08
CA TYR A 601 -15.88 0.13 -17.48
C TYR A 601 -17.21 0.05 -16.71
N ARG A 602 -17.67 -1.14 -16.35
CA ARG A 602 -18.92 -1.35 -15.59
C ARG A 602 -18.69 -1.42 -14.07
N PRO A 603 -19.69 -1.04 -13.25
CA PRO A 603 -19.69 -1.32 -11.82
C PRO A 603 -19.47 -2.81 -11.52
N GLY A 604 -18.74 -3.11 -10.44
CA GLY A 604 -18.29 -4.46 -10.07
C GLY A 604 -16.94 -4.86 -10.69
N VAL A 605 -16.43 -4.11 -11.68
CA VAL A 605 -15.11 -4.35 -12.29
C VAL A 605 -14.16 -3.19 -11.99
N CYS A 606 -14.34 -2.05 -12.66
CA CYS A 606 -13.46 -0.88 -12.46
C CYS A 606 -13.89 0.02 -11.30
N MET A 607 -15.15 -0.11 -10.86
CA MET A 607 -15.73 0.56 -9.69
C MET A 607 -16.27 -0.51 -8.73
N LEU A 608 -15.78 -0.50 -7.50
CA LEU A 608 -15.89 -1.56 -6.51
C LEU A 608 -16.45 -1.01 -5.20
N SER A 609 -17.10 -1.83 -4.40
CA SER A 609 -17.58 -1.48 -3.06
C SER A 609 -16.68 -2.06 -1.96
N CYS A 610 -16.90 -1.69 -0.70
CA CYS A 610 -16.20 -2.29 0.43
C CYS A 610 -16.49 -3.79 0.63
N SER A 611 -17.59 -4.31 0.05
CA SER A 611 -17.90 -5.75 -0.03
C SER A 611 -17.26 -6.43 -1.24
N SER A 612 -16.55 -5.69 -2.09
CA SER A 612 -15.99 -6.19 -3.35
C SER A 612 -14.59 -6.77 -3.24
#